data_AF-A0A504KUY2-F1
#
_entry.id   AF-A0A504KUY2-F1
#
_cell.length_a   1.000
_cell.length_b   1.000
_cell.length_c   1.000
_cell.angle_alpha   90.00
_cell.angle_beta   90.00
_cell.angle_gamma   90.00
#
_symmetry.space_group_name_H-M   'P 1'
#
loop_
_entity.id
_entity.type
_entity.pdbx_description
1 polymer ?
#
loop_
_entity_poly.entity_id
_entity_poly.type
_entity_poly.pdbx_seq_one_letter_code
_entity_poly.pdbx_strand_id
1 'polypeptide(L)'
;FDVISLIGIILLIGIVKKNAIMMIDFALQAERLQGLSPREAIYEASLLRLRPILMTTFAALFGAVPLLVGGLAGSELHQPLGITIVGGLIVSQVLTLFTTPVIYLAFDRLTRRDMGEIEPRPSRLLP
;
A
#
# COMPACT_ATOMS: atom_id res chain seq x y z
N PHE A 1 -3.45 7.75 26.31
CA PHE A 1 -2.53 7.69 25.15
C PHE A 1 -1.13 7.82 25.68
N ASP A 2 -0.31 6.79 25.48
CA ASP A 2 1.06 6.75 26.00
C ASP A 2 2.07 7.02 24.87
N VAL A 3 3.21 7.64 25.18
CA VAL A 3 4.20 8.12 24.18
C VAL A 3 4.72 6.96 23.32
N ILE A 4 4.79 5.77 23.90
CA ILE A 4 5.31 4.58 23.22
C ILE A 4 4.32 4.04 22.19
N SER A 5 3.01 4.15 22.44
CA SER A 5 1.99 3.81 21.44
C SER A 5 2.05 4.79 20.26
N LEU A 6 2.36 6.07 20.52
CA LEU A 6 2.56 7.07 19.46
C LEU A 6 3.76 6.73 18.57
N ILE A 7 4.87 6.27 19.15
CA ILE A 7 6.03 5.79 18.38
C ILE A 7 5.63 4.64 17.46
N GLY A 8 4.82 3.69 17.96
CA GLY A 8 4.25 2.60 17.17
C GLY A 8 3.48 3.11 15.94
N ILE A 9 2.60 4.10 16.12
CA ILE A 9 1.84 4.72 15.03
C ILE A 9 2.74 5.39 13.99
N ILE A 10 3.76 6.13 14.43
CA ILE A 10 4.71 6.79 13.52
C ILE A 10 5.46 5.75 12.67
N LEU A 11 5.87 4.65 13.29
CA LEU A 11 6.53 3.53 12.62
C LEU A 11 5.62 2.87 11.57
N LEU A 12 4.34 2.67 11.93
CA LEU A 12 3.32 2.14 11.03
C LEU A 12 3.17 3.00 9.78
N ILE A 13 3.09 4.32 9.92
CA ILE A 13 2.96 5.25 8.78
C ILE A 13 4.08 5.02 7.77
N GLY A 14 5.32 4.83 8.22
CA GLY A 14 6.47 4.57 7.35
C GLY A 14 6.35 3.25 6.59
N ILE A 15 5.99 2.17 7.27
CA ILE A 15 5.84 0.84 6.66
C ILE A 15 4.72 0.84 5.62
N VAL A 16 3.56 1.41 5.99
CA VAL A 16 2.37 1.49 5.15
C VAL A 16 2.64 2.35 3.91
N LYS A 17 3.19 3.56 4.11
CA LYS A 17 3.52 4.50 3.01
C LYS A 17 4.51 3.89 2.03
N LYS A 18 5.58 3.23 2.52
CA LYS A 18 6.55 2.54 1.66
C LYS A 18 5.85 1.50 0.78
N ASN A 19 4.93 0.74 1.35
CA ASN A 19 4.23 -0.30 0.61
C ASN A 19 3.29 0.26 -0.46
N ALA A 20 2.58 1.35 -0.16
CA ALA A 20 1.71 2.07 -1.08
C ALA A 20 2.48 2.73 -2.23
N ILE A 21 3.56 3.46 -1.92
CA ILE A 21 4.40 4.14 -2.92
C ILE A 21 4.92 3.13 -3.94
N MET A 22 5.49 2.02 -3.49
CA MET A 22 6.00 1.00 -4.41
C MET A 22 4.91 0.37 -5.30
N MET A 23 3.66 0.27 -4.83
CA MET A 23 2.56 -0.23 -5.66
C MET A 23 2.22 0.76 -6.78
N ILE A 24 2.13 2.04 -6.44
CA ILE A 24 1.86 3.12 -7.41
C ILE A 24 3.03 3.25 -8.39
N ASP A 25 4.27 3.21 -7.92
CA ASP A 25 5.46 3.27 -8.76
C ASP A 25 5.50 2.11 -9.75
N PHE A 26 5.15 0.89 -9.32
CA PHE A 26 5.09 -0.26 -10.22
C PHE A 26 3.98 -0.12 -11.26
N ALA A 27 2.79 0.35 -10.86
CA ALA A 27 1.68 0.60 -11.80
C ALA A 27 2.07 1.65 -12.85
N LEU A 28 2.64 2.78 -12.43
CA LEU A 28 3.11 3.84 -13.33
C LEU A 28 4.23 3.35 -14.26
N GLN A 29 5.13 2.50 -13.75
CA GLN A 29 6.18 1.90 -14.56
C GLN A 29 5.61 0.94 -15.60
N ALA A 30 4.62 0.12 -15.23
CA ALA A 30 3.95 -0.81 -16.13
C ALA A 30 3.18 -0.08 -17.25
N GLU A 31 2.48 1.01 -16.94
CA GLU A 31 1.85 1.86 -17.96
C GLU A 31 2.87 2.43 -18.95
N ARG A 32 3.98 2.96 -18.45
CA ARG A 32 4.98 3.66 -19.28
C ARG A 32 5.83 2.72 -20.13
N LEU A 33 6.26 1.59 -19.57
CA LEU A 33 7.19 0.68 -20.23
C LEU A 33 6.49 -0.42 -21.02
N GLN A 34 5.33 -0.88 -20.55
CA GLN A 34 4.59 -1.99 -21.15
C GLN A 34 3.34 -1.53 -21.89
N GLY A 35 2.96 -0.24 -21.78
CA GLY A 35 1.78 0.30 -22.47
C GLY A 35 0.45 -0.25 -21.93
N LEU A 36 0.46 -0.86 -20.74
CA LEU A 36 -0.73 -1.44 -20.13
C LEU A 36 -1.77 -0.37 -19.82
N SER A 37 -3.05 -0.75 -19.87
CA SER A 37 -4.10 0.15 -19.37
C SER A 37 -3.94 0.37 -17.86
N PRO A 38 -4.38 1.52 -17.33
CA PRO A 38 -4.26 1.81 -15.89
C PRO A 38 -4.88 0.77 -14.97
N ARG A 39 -5.93 0.10 -15.46
CA ARG A 39 -6.59 -1.00 -14.76
C ARG A 39 -5.75 -2.27 -14.72
N GLU A 40 -5.08 -2.60 -15.81
CA GLU A 40 -4.22 -3.78 -15.88
C GLU A 40 -2.93 -3.55 -15.08
N ALA A 41 -2.33 -2.37 -15.21
CA ALA A 41 -1.11 -1.99 -14.51
C ALA A 41 -1.26 -2.04 -12.99
N ILE A 42 -2.33 -1.45 -12.44
CA ILE A 42 -2.56 -1.46 -10.98
C ILE A 42 -2.95 -2.84 -10.45
N TYR A 43 -3.61 -3.66 -11.28
CA TYR A 43 -3.96 -5.03 -10.92
C TYR A 43 -2.70 -5.90 -10.81
N GLU A 44 -1.82 -5.84 -11.80
CA GLU A 44 -0.55 -6.55 -11.78
C GLU A 44 0.35 -6.07 -10.63
N ALA A 45 0.43 -4.75 -10.43
CA ALA A 45 1.13 -4.16 -9.28
C ALA A 45 0.59 -4.72 -7.95
N SER A 46 -0.73 -4.85 -7.81
CA SER A 46 -1.35 -5.38 -6.60
C SER A 46 -0.97 -6.83 -6.32
N LEU A 47 -0.94 -7.67 -7.36
CA LEU A 47 -0.56 -9.09 -7.23
C LEU A 47 0.92 -9.26 -6.85
N LEU A 48 1.81 -8.51 -7.51
CA LEU A 48 3.25 -8.60 -7.25
C LEU A 48 3.62 -8.11 -5.84
N ARG A 49 2.84 -7.18 -5.29
CA ARG A 49 3.09 -6.57 -3.99
C ARG A 49 2.41 -7.32 -2.85
N LEU A 50 1.42 -8.18 -3.13
CA LEU A 50 0.76 -9.02 -2.13
C LEU A 50 1.78 -9.90 -1.38
N ARG A 51 2.71 -10.55 -2.10
CA ARG A 51 3.74 -11.42 -1.48
C ARG A 51 4.65 -10.62 -0.53
N PRO A 52 5.26 -9.48 -0.95
CA PRO A 52 5.99 -8.59 -0.04
C PRO A 52 5.17 -8.05 1.16
N ILE A 53 3.92 -7.64 0.93
CA ILE A 53 3.05 -7.10 1.98
C ILE A 53 2.78 -8.15 3.05
N LEU A 54 2.45 -9.37 2.63
CA LEU A 54 2.27 -10.50 3.55
C LEU A 54 3.59 -10.82 4.27
N MET A 55 4.72 -10.85 3.56
CA MET A 55 6.03 -11.11 4.17
C MET A 55 6.35 -10.12 5.31
N THR A 56 6.14 -8.82 5.07
CA THR A 56 6.41 -7.80 6.10
C THR A 56 5.43 -7.87 7.27
N THR A 57 4.16 -8.18 6.99
CA THR A 57 3.12 -8.35 8.02
C THR A 57 3.43 -9.55 8.91
N PHE A 58 3.79 -10.70 8.32
CA PHE A 58 4.20 -11.89 9.07
C PHE A 58 5.48 -11.67 9.86
N ALA A 59 6.50 -11.03 9.28
CA ALA A 59 7.73 -10.72 9.99
C ALA A 59 7.48 -9.86 11.23
N ALA A 60 6.63 -8.83 11.11
CA ALA A 60 6.27 -7.98 12.24
C ALA A 60 5.41 -8.71 13.29
N LEU A 61 4.46 -9.55 12.85
CA LEU A 61 3.67 -10.41 13.72
C LEU A 61 4.57 -11.31 14.57
N PHE A 62 5.45 -12.08 13.93
CA PHE A 62 6.38 -12.98 14.64
C PHE A 62 7.39 -12.22 15.51
N GLY A 63 7.88 -11.05 15.05
CA GLY A 63 8.76 -10.19 15.84
C GLY A 63 8.08 -9.54 17.05
N ALA A 64 6.76 -9.36 17.01
CA ALA A 64 5.98 -8.80 18.11
C ALA A 64 5.50 -9.86 19.13
N VAL A 65 5.55 -11.16 18.80
CA VAL A 65 5.16 -12.24 19.74
C VAL A 65 5.87 -12.13 21.09
N PRO A 66 7.21 -11.95 21.16
CA PRO A 66 7.89 -11.82 22.46
C PRO A 66 7.46 -10.59 23.25
N LEU A 67 7.14 -9.48 22.55
CA LEU A 67 6.68 -8.23 23.17
C LEU A 67 5.28 -8.36 23.77
N LEU A 68 4.45 -9.26 23.22
CA LEU A 68 3.08 -9.52 23.67
C LEU A 68 3.01 -10.56 24.79
N VAL A 69 3.92 -11.54 24.79
CA VAL A 69 3.91 -12.69 25.72
C VAL A 69 4.86 -12.51 26.91
N GLY A 70 5.84 -11.60 26.81
CA GLY A 70 6.84 -11.37 27.85
C GLY A 70 6.28 -10.63 29.07
N GLY A 71 5.74 -11.36 30.05
CA GLY A 71 5.32 -10.86 31.36
C GLY A 71 6.46 -10.75 32.38
N LEU A 72 7.59 -10.13 32.01
CA LEU A 72 8.71 -9.85 32.92
C LEU A 72 8.72 -8.35 33.25
N ALA A 73 9.19 -7.99 34.46
CA ALA A 73 9.21 -6.60 34.96
C ALA A 73 9.72 -5.59 33.91
N GLY A 74 8.91 -4.57 33.58
CA GLY A 74 9.16 -3.64 32.46
C GLY A 74 8.31 -3.88 31.21
N SER A 75 7.45 -4.91 31.19
CA SER A 75 6.54 -5.25 30.08
C SER A 75 5.47 -4.19 29.80
N GLU A 76 5.18 -3.32 30.78
CA GLU A 76 4.19 -2.24 30.67
C GLU A 76 4.53 -1.19 29.61
N LEU A 77 5.81 -1.04 29.24
CA LEU A 77 6.22 -0.21 28.10
C LEU A 77 6.11 -0.96 26.76
N HIS A 78 6.37 -2.26 26.73
CA HIS A 78 6.59 -3.02 25.49
C HIS A 78 5.28 -3.59 24.91
N GLN A 79 4.36 -3.96 25.79
CA GLN A 79 3.07 -4.55 25.43
C GLN A 79 2.20 -3.58 24.61
N PRO A 80 2.06 -2.28 24.96
CA PRO A 80 1.30 -1.32 24.14
C PRO A 80 1.89 -1.13 22.73
N LEU A 81 3.23 -1.19 22.60
CA LEU A 81 3.93 -1.07 21.33
C LEU A 81 3.65 -2.28 20.42
N GLY A 82 3.73 -3.49 20.99
CA GLY A 82 3.44 -4.74 20.27
C GLY A 82 2.00 -4.78 19.75
N ILE A 83 1.03 -4.41 20.59
CA ILE A 83 -0.40 -4.38 20.22
C ILE A 83 -0.63 -3.37 19.09
N THR A 84 -0.07 -2.17 19.22
CA THR A 84 -0.20 -1.10 18.22
C THR A 84 0.36 -1.54 16.88
N ILE A 85 1.58 -2.10 16.85
CA ILE A 85 2.22 -2.55 15.61
C ILE A 85 1.42 -3.67 14.95
N VAL A 86 1.03 -4.70 15.71
CA VAL A 86 0.33 -5.86 15.14
C VAL A 86 -1.04 -5.48 14.61
N GLY A 87 -1.87 -4.83 15.44
CA GLY A 87 -3.21 -4.42 15.04
C GLY A 87 -3.18 -3.38 13.93
N GLY A 88 -2.30 -2.39 14.06
CA GLY A 88 -2.13 -1.33 13.09
C GLY A 88 -1.63 -1.81 11.74
N LEU A 89 -0.66 -2.73 11.69
CA LEU A 89 -0.16 -3.28 10.42
C LEU A 89 -1.22 -4.07 9.68
N ILE A 90 -1.94 -4.95 10.35
CA ILE A 90 -2.97 -5.78 9.72
C ILE A 90 -4.04 -4.89 9.09
N VAL A 91 -4.61 -3.97 9.87
CA VAL A 91 -5.68 -3.08 9.40
C VAL A 91 -5.17 -2.16 8.30
N SER A 92 -4.00 -1.56 8.48
CA SER A 92 -3.45 -0.60 7.50
C SER A 92 -3.09 -1.26 6.18
N GLN A 93 -2.60 -2.50 6.19
CA GLN A 93 -2.24 -3.21 4.95
C GLN A 93 -3.47 -3.63 4.16
N VAL A 94 -4.51 -4.11 4.84
CA VAL A 94 -5.79 -4.39 4.17
C VAL A 94 -6.32 -3.09 3.58
N LEU A 95 -6.37 -2.01 4.37
CA LEU A 95 -6.86 -0.73 3.90
C LEU A 95 -6.05 -0.22 2.70
N THR A 96 -4.73 -0.34 2.72
CA THR A 96 -3.85 0.09 1.62
C THR A 96 -4.06 -0.75 0.36
N LEU A 97 -4.08 -2.09 0.48
CA LEU A 97 -4.28 -2.98 -0.65
C LEU A 97 -5.61 -2.75 -1.39
N PHE A 98 -6.65 -2.32 -0.68
CA PHE A 98 -7.94 -2.00 -1.30
C PHE A 98 -8.05 -0.52 -1.72
N THR A 99 -7.61 0.39 -0.88
CA THR A 99 -7.82 1.84 -1.08
C THR A 99 -6.90 2.38 -2.17
N THR A 100 -5.63 1.98 -2.20
CA THR A 100 -4.66 2.44 -3.19
C THR A 100 -5.09 2.15 -4.64
N PRO A 101 -5.48 0.92 -5.03
CA PRO A 101 -5.92 0.66 -6.40
C PRO A 101 -7.22 1.37 -6.76
N VAL A 102 -8.15 1.49 -5.80
CA VAL A 102 -9.42 2.21 -6.02
C VAL A 102 -9.18 3.69 -6.27
N ILE A 103 -8.34 4.33 -5.44
CA ILE A 103 -7.99 5.74 -5.61
C ILE A 103 -7.25 5.95 -6.93
N TYR A 104 -6.31 5.07 -7.27
CA TYR A 104 -5.58 5.14 -8.54
C TYR A 104 -6.52 5.15 -9.75
N LEU A 105 -7.46 4.20 -9.79
CA LEU A 105 -8.45 4.10 -10.85
C LEU A 105 -9.44 5.27 -10.84
N ALA A 106 -9.78 5.80 -9.66
CA ALA A 106 -10.64 6.98 -9.56
C ALA A 106 -9.96 8.21 -10.16
N PHE A 107 -8.67 8.43 -9.88
CA PHE A 107 -7.87 9.50 -10.47
C PHE A 107 -7.73 9.35 -11.98
N ASP A 108 -7.42 8.16 -12.51
CA ASP A 108 -7.38 7.93 -13.96
C ASP A 108 -8.72 8.27 -14.64
N ARG A 109 -9.85 7.88 -14.03
CA ARG A 109 -11.19 8.22 -14.55
C ARG A 109 -11.49 9.71 -14.52
N LEU A 110 -11.02 10.44 -13.51
CA LEU A 110 -11.15 11.90 -13.42
C LEU A 110 -10.31 12.58 -14.50
N THR A 111 -9.03 12.20 -14.63
CA THR A 111 -8.14 12.74 -15.66
C THR A 111 -8.65 12.49 -17.07
N ARG A 112 -9.21 11.30 -17.35
CA ARG A 112 -9.82 10.99 -18.67
C ARG A 112 -11.11 11.75 -18.94
N ARG A 113 -11.88 12.12 -17.90
CA ARG A 113 -13.07 12.96 -18.03
C ARG A 113 -12.71 14.41 -18.35
N ASP A 114 -11.64 14.92 -17.74
CA ASP A 114 -11.11 16.26 -18.05
C ASP A 114 -10.42 16.30 -19.43
N MET A 115 -9.87 15.17 -19.90
CA MET A 115 -9.32 15.00 -21.26
C MET A 115 -10.33 14.51 -22.31
N GLY A 116 -11.63 14.71 -22.08
CA GLY A 116 -12.71 14.37 -23.03
C GLY A 116 -12.71 15.14 -24.36
N GLU A 117 -11.61 15.77 -24.77
CA GLU A 117 -11.53 16.62 -25.96
C GLU A 117 -10.26 16.39 -26.81
N ILE A 118 -9.67 15.20 -26.78
CA ILE A 118 -8.69 14.79 -27.80
C ILE A 118 -9.13 13.48 -28.44
N GLU A 119 -10.03 13.64 -29.41
CA GLU A 119 -10.42 12.62 -30.37
C GLU A 119 -9.16 12.00 -31.00
N PRO A 120 -8.98 10.66 -31.00
CA PRO A 120 -7.90 10.04 -31.75
C PRO A 120 -8.14 10.30 -33.23
N ARG A 121 -7.34 11.22 -33.77
CA ARG A 121 -7.32 11.61 -35.19
C ARG A 121 -7.28 10.32 -36.02
N PRO A 122 -8.34 9.98 -36.78
CA PRO A 122 -8.29 8.85 -37.68
C PRO A 122 -7.21 9.20 -38.70
N SER A 123 -6.11 8.44 -38.68
CA SER A 123 -5.11 8.43 -39.73
C SER A 123 -5.82 7.96 -41.00
N ARG A 124 -6.41 8.95 -41.68
CA ARG A 124 -6.82 8.91 -43.08
C ARG A 124 -5.71 8.21 -43.88
N LEU A 125 -6.12 7.19 -44.64
CA LEU A 125 -5.93 7.13 -46.09
C LEU A 125 -4.55 7.66 -46.54
N LEU A 126 -3.61 6.81 -46.93
CA LEU A 126 -3.40 6.36 -48.32
C LEU A 126 -2.06 5.58 -48.40
N PRO A 127 -1.77 4.84 -49.49
CA PRO A 127 -2.44 4.84 -50.80
C PRO A 127 -3.31 3.63 -51.10
#